data_AF-A0A2H4SN46-F1
#
_entry.id   AF-A0A2H4SN46-F1
#
_cell.length_a   1.000
_cell.length_b   1.000
_cell.length_c   1.000
_cell.angle_alpha   90.00
_cell.angle_beta   90.00
_cell.angle_gamma   90.00
#
_symmetry.space_group_name_H-M   'P 1'
#
loop_
_entity.id
_entity.type
_entity.pdbx_description
1 polymer ?
#
loop_
_entity_poly.entity_id
_entity_poly.type
_entity_poly.pdbx_seq_one_letter_code
_entity_poly.pdbx_strand_id
1 'polypeptide(L)'
;MRVGADTFVKGKVPAALLFWKVAYGETVPFSNGLTLGQGYNTYLNHGCRHNAVNISLKPDSATPQLQIDYQAIQITKYEQLVTVLETSAGAAVKAVVEPVPAVEPVPPVTPGASASTTASFLDKSSFEASFLTYVVKVDVQKQSTSQATYALNWDNAPDSSVYCDRFISDFTKGGALFARVDIKTTDSSKHKALEQSAKAAFSAFGANVELTQSVKSSMTEIEKSSEISMQFVYVGAPSDAQQTVSGGGNGSGDASQLAQLKSIADNFLGKAKDSEWKRHAILQQYEHVPNWSNQFKVPDYTAAKDFSWSVFKDSSSYKAMLKAAQLVSPEHWVGGASTKNQILTVIGQTLSDISEWVKRVTTDPASAATRPTITAPEKYLDTFLTSLTTTKYIAQSFETANHVSTNVIEPSLRSGATKLSDVEAFGFGTVAGSVKVAFGRSLQGESYICLPDQPMAPGFKAVSELWGMKKATGSFNKPIHVLPVPQAGVIRLSTDQQAPGGTLFTFYTK
;
A
#
# COMPACT_ATOMS: atom_id res chain seq x y z
N MET A 1 40.83 -20.59 -30.97
CA MET A 1 41.73 -20.97 -29.86
C MET A 1 41.85 -19.76 -28.93
N ARG A 2 41.32 -19.87 -27.70
CA ARG A 2 41.48 -19.03 -26.47
C ARG A 2 41.36 -17.50 -26.63
N VAL A 3 40.27 -16.84 -26.23
CA VAL A 3 39.74 -16.54 -24.86
C VAL A 3 40.74 -15.84 -23.93
N GLY A 4 40.43 -14.59 -23.59
CA GLY A 4 40.93 -13.80 -22.44
C GLY A 4 40.05 -12.55 -22.32
N ALA A 5 38.93 -12.60 -21.62
CA ALA A 5 38.76 -12.38 -20.17
C ALA A 5 38.47 -10.89 -19.86
N ASP A 6 37.19 -10.54 -19.99
CA ASP A 6 36.61 -9.29 -19.52
C ASP A 6 36.71 -9.17 -17.99
N THR A 7 37.33 -8.07 -17.55
CA THR A 7 37.29 -7.56 -16.19
C THR A 7 35.89 -7.03 -15.86
N PHE A 8 35.04 -7.89 -15.30
CA PHE A 8 33.83 -7.47 -14.60
C PHE A 8 34.17 -6.83 -13.24
N VAL A 9 33.93 -5.53 -13.15
CA VAL A 9 33.88 -4.81 -11.86
C VAL A 9 32.67 -5.31 -11.09
N LYS A 10 32.92 -6.13 -10.05
CA LYS A 10 31.91 -6.55 -9.07
C LYS A 10 31.39 -5.32 -8.32
N GLY A 11 30.25 -4.79 -8.76
CA GLY A 11 29.41 -3.93 -7.94
C GLY A 11 28.96 -4.69 -6.70
N LYS A 12 29.33 -4.18 -5.53
CA LYS A 12 28.88 -4.68 -4.23
C LYS A 12 27.35 -4.61 -4.18
N VAL A 13 26.70 -5.76 -4.23
CA VAL A 13 25.32 -5.94 -3.79
C VAL A 13 25.29 -5.62 -2.29
N PRO A 14 24.40 -4.75 -1.79
CA PRO A 14 24.29 -4.51 -0.35
C PRO A 14 23.97 -5.82 0.35
N ALA A 15 24.76 -6.10 1.39
CA ALA A 15 24.72 -7.34 2.14
C ALA A 15 23.29 -7.67 2.55
N ALA A 16 22.95 -8.93 2.31
CA ALA A 16 21.71 -9.55 2.72
C ALA A 16 21.33 -9.18 4.16
N LEU A 17 20.02 -8.98 4.35
CA LEU A 17 19.30 -9.11 5.61
C LEU A 17 19.63 -10.47 6.26
N LEU A 18 20.80 -10.57 6.87
CA LEU A 18 21.20 -11.68 7.71
C LEU A 18 20.65 -11.38 9.10
N PHE A 19 19.42 -11.84 9.32
CA PHE A 19 18.83 -11.94 10.64
C PHE A 19 19.80 -12.73 11.54
N TRP A 20 20.45 -12.04 12.47
CA TRP A 20 21.20 -12.69 13.52
C TRP A 20 20.21 -13.46 14.40
N LYS A 21 20.25 -14.80 14.29
CA LYS A 21 19.67 -15.70 15.29
C LYS A 21 20.53 -15.66 16.55
N VAL A 22 20.32 -14.64 17.38
CA VAL A 22 20.44 -14.83 18.82
C VAL A 22 19.10 -15.43 19.26
N ALA A 23 19.11 -16.48 20.07
CA ALA A 23 17.93 -17.27 20.44
C ALA A 23 16.92 -16.50 21.33
N TYR A 24 16.34 -15.43 20.79
CA TYR A 24 15.15 -14.76 21.33
C TYR A 24 13.91 -15.39 20.70
N GLY A 25 12.85 -15.58 21.50
CA GLY A 25 11.58 -16.13 21.03
C GLY A 25 10.97 -15.34 19.86
N GLU A 26 10.05 -15.95 19.13
CA GLU A 26 9.30 -15.30 18.03
C GLU A 26 8.60 -14.03 18.57
N THR A 27 8.76 -12.87 17.93
CA THR A 27 8.13 -11.62 18.36
C THR A 27 7.09 -11.14 17.36
N VAL A 28 5.99 -10.58 17.85
CA VAL A 28 4.91 -10.01 17.03
C VAL A 28 4.53 -8.61 17.49
N PRO A 29 4.09 -7.72 16.59
CA PRO A 29 3.69 -6.37 16.97
C PRO A 29 2.61 -6.38 18.06
N PHE A 30 2.74 -5.50 19.04
CA PHE A 30 1.73 -5.35 20.08
C PHE A 30 0.43 -4.76 19.52
N SER A 31 -0.70 -5.31 19.96
CA SER A 31 -2.03 -4.70 19.77
C SER A 31 -2.73 -4.56 21.12
N ASN A 32 -3.62 -3.57 21.21
CA ASN A 32 -4.35 -3.32 22.45
C ASN A 32 -5.20 -4.55 22.83
N GLY A 33 -5.21 -4.86 24.13
CA GLY A 33 -5.88 -6.05 24.66
C GLY A 33 -4.98 -7.27 24.79
N LEU A 34 -3.74 -7.25 24.27
CA LEU A 34 -2.81 -8.36 24.52
C LEU A 34 -2.31 -8.38 25.99
N THR A 35 -2.43 -9.53 26.64
CA THR A 35 -2.01 -9.73 28.04
C THR A 35 -0.92 -10.79 28.18
N LEU A 36 -0.15 -10.70 29.27
CA LEU A 36 0.82 -11.73 29.65
C LEU A 36 0.09 -13.07 29.86
N GLY A 37 0.69 -14.18 29.42
CA GLY A 37 0.10 -15.50 29.55
C GLY A 37 -1.09 -15.79 28.64
N GLN A 38 -1.43 -14.87 27.73
CA GLN A 38 -2.51 -15.08 26.76
C GLN A 38 -2.06 -16.03 25.65
N GLY A 39 -2.93 -16.95 25.23
CA GLY A 39 -2.74 -17.70 23.98
C GLY A 39 -2.75 -16.75 22.78
N TYR A 40 -2.03 -17.09 21.72
CA TYR A 40 -1.82 -16.20 20.58
C TYR A 40 -1.86 -16.98 19.29
N ASN A 41 -2.54 -16.41 18.29
CA ASN A 41 -2.63 -16.93 16.95
C ASN A 41 -1.62 -16.20 16.04
N THR A 42 -0.52 -16.86 15.69
CA THR A 42 0.52 -16.25 14.83
C THR A 42 0.10 -16.12 13.37
N TYR A 43 -0.96 -16.80 12.94
CA TYR A 43 -1.48 -16.68 11.58
C TYR A 43 -2.27 -15.39 11.37
N LEU A 44 -3.10 -15.01 12.35
CA LEU A 44 -3.96 -13.83 12.29
C LEU A 44 -3.43 -12.65 13.11
N ASN A 45 -2.30 -12.82 13.80
CA ASN A 45 -1.71 -11.82 14.69
C ASN A 45 -2.70 -11.27 15.74
N HIS A 46 -3.41 -12.16 16.44
CA HIS A 46 -4.33 -11.75 17.51
C HIS A 46 -4.25 -12.67 18.72
N GLY A 47 -4.61 -12.12 19.87
CA GLY A 47 -4.71 -12.87 21.11
C GLY A 47 -5.97 -13.74 21.15
N CYS A 48 -5.83 -14.91 21.74
CA CYS A 48 -6.90 -15.89 21.94
C CYS A 48 -7.29 -15.88 23.42
N ARG A 49 -7.16 -17.00 24.10
CA ARG A 49 -7.52 -17.14 25.52
C ARG A 49 -6.57 -16.39 26.46
N HIS A 50 -7.12 -15.49 27.29
CA HIS A 50 -6.41 -14.91 28.43
C HIS A 50 -6.11 -15.96 29.50
N ASN A 51 -4.99 -15.79 30.22
CA ASN A 51 -4.54 -16.69 31.27
C ASN A 51 -4.43 -18.16 30.82
N ALA A 52 -3.98 -18.38 29.57
CA ALA A 52 -3.64 -19.71 29.07
C ALA A 52 -2.42 -20.29 29.78
N VAL A 53 -1.46 -19.43 30.14
CA VAL A 53 -0.26 -19.78 30.91
C VAL A 53 -0.09 -18.80 32.06
N ASN A 54 0.09 -19.31 33.27
CA ASN A 54 0.51 -18.51 34.42
C ASN A 54 2.00 -18.20 34.29
N ILE A 55 2.34 -16.92 34.36
CA ILE A 55 3.71 -16.43 34.21
C ILE A 55 4.14 -15.73 35.49
N SER A 56 5.27 -16.16 36.04
CA SER A 56 5.94 -15.47 37.14
C SER A 56 7.26 -14.91 36.60
N LEU A 57 7.31 -13.58 36.45
CA LEU A 57 8.49 -12.86 36.02
C LEU A 57 9.38 -12.59 37.23
N LYS A 58 10.69 -12.85 37.08
CA LYS A 58 11.69 -12.32 38.00
C LYS A 58 12.03 -10.88 37.59
N PRO A 59 12.33 -9.99 38.56
CA PRO A 59 12.72 -8.63 38.27
C PRO A 59 13.92 -8.59 37.32
N ASP A 60 13.87 -7.69 36.34
CA ASP A 60 15.01 -7.40 35.48
C ASP A 60 16.23 -7.02 36.33
N SER A 61 17.35 -7.71 36.12
CA SER A 61 18.61 -7.45 36.84
C SER A 61 19.54 -6.51 36.08
N ALA A 62 19.18 -6.12 34.84
CA ALA A 62 20.01 -5.34 33.93
C ALA A 62 19.24 -4.13 33.37
N THR A 63 19.98 -3.06 33.06
CA THR A 63 19.45 -1.92 32.33
C THR A 63 19.11 -2.36 30.90
N PRO A 64 17.87 -2.15 30.42
CA PRO A 64 17.47 -2.60 29.09
C PRO A 64 18.25 -1.86 28.00
N GLN A 65 18.75 -2.58 27.01
CA GLN A 65 19.41 -1.97 25.84
C GLN A 65 18.35 -1.32 24.94
N LEU A 66 18.62 -0.07 24.56
CA LEU A 66 17.76 0.71 23.67
C LEU A 66 18.22 0.54 22.22
N GLN A 67 17.33 0.02 21.39
CA GLN A 67 17.49 -0.08 19.94
C GLN A 67 16.53 0.88 19.24
N ILE A 68 17.04 1.62 18.26
CA ILE A 68 16.28 2.59 17.47
C ILE A 68 16.51 2.29 15.99
N ASP A 69 15.42 2.04 15.27
CA ASP A 69 15.37 1.98 13.82
C ASP A 69 14.51 3.13 13.31
N TYR A 70 15.17 4.20 12.84
CA TYR A 70 14.50 5.36 12.26
C TYR A 70 15.03 5.60 10.85
N GLN A 71 14.19 5.33 9.86
CA GLN A 71 14.54 5.46 8.44
C GLN A 71 13.29 5.67 7.57
N ALA A 72 13.51 6.08 6.32
CA ALA A 72 12.51 6.02 5.26
C ALA A 72 12.84 4.89 4.26
N ILE A 73 11.84 4.09 3.92
CA ILE A 73 11.96 2.93 3.04
C ILE A 73 11.12 3.20 1.79
N GLN A 74 11.73 3.16 0.61
CA GLN A 74 10.96 3.22 -0.64
C GLN A 74 10.28 1.87 -0.90
N ILE A 75 8.96 1.89 -1.05
CA ILE A 75 8.14 0.72 -1.34
C ILE A 75 7.94 0.64 -2.85
N THR A 76 8.48 -0.40 -3.45
CA THR A 76 8.42 -0.65 -4.91
C THR A 76 7.51 -1.82 -5.27
N LYS A 77 7.17 -2.66 -4.27
CA LYS A 77 6.23 -3.76 -4.40
C LYS A 77 5.20 -3.67 -3.29
N TYR A 78 3.92 -3.84 -3.62
CA TYR A 78 2.80 -3.72 -2.70
C TYR A 78 2.96 -4.62 -1.45
N GLU A 79 3.48 -5.83 -1.64
CA GLU A 79 3.70 -6.82 -0.57
C GLU A 79 4.70 -6.36 0.49
N GLN A 80 5.60 -5.42 0.16
CA GLN A 80 6.54 -4.87 1.14
C GLN A 80 5.83 -4.11 2.26
N LEU A 81 4.61 -3.58 2.03
CA LEU A 81 3.83 -2.91 3.07
C LEU A 81 3.50 -3.86 4.23
N VAL A 82 3.18 -5.12 3.93
CA VAL A 82 2.89 -6.16 4.94
C VAL A 82 4.16 -6.48 5.75
N THR A 83 5.30 -6.61 5.07
CA THR A 83 6.58 -6.87 5.73
C THR A 83 7.02 -5.72 6.63
N VAL A 84 6.84 -4.46 6.18
CA VAL A 84 7.22 -3.28 6.97
C VAL A 84 6.35 -3.15 8.23
N LEU A 85 5.06 -3.49 8.15
CA LEU A 85 4.18 -3.56 9.32
C LEU A 85 4.47 -4.74 10.26
N GLU A 86 5.41 -5.63 9.89
CA GLU A 86 5.74 -6.84 10.65
C GLU A 86 4.51 -7.73 10.91
N THR A 87 3.55 -7.72 9.96
CA THR A 87 2.32 -8.50 10.06
C THR A 87 2.37 -9.75 9.17
N SER A 88 1.61 -10.77 9.54
CA SER A 88 1.47 -11.98 8.72
C SER A 88 0.59 -11.70 7.49
N ALA A 89 0.77 -12.48 6.42
CA ALA A 89 -0.09 -12.42 5.26
C ALA A 89 -1.55 -12.80 5.61
N GLY A 90 -1.77 -13.75 6.54
CA GLY A 90 -3.11 -14.11 7.00
C GLY A 90 -3.84 -12.96 7.69
N ALA A 91 -3.15 -12.24 8.59
CA ALA A 91 -3.67 -11.02 9.21
C ALA A 91 -3.93 -9.92 8.18
N ALA A 92 -3.06 -9.78 7.17
CA ALA A 92 -3.26 -8.82 6.08
C ALA A 92 -4.48 -9.17 5.21
N VAL A 93 -4.70 -10.46 4.88
CA VAL A 93 -5.93 -10.90 4.19
C VAL A 93 -7.15 -10.52 5.02
N LYS A 94 -7.14 -10.86 6.32
CA LYS A 94 -8.23 -10.52 7.26
C LYS A 94 -8.55 -9.02 7.24
N ALA A 95 -7.53 -8.17 7.39
CA ALA A 95 -7.70 -6.72 7.36
C ALA A 95 -8.30 -6.19 6.04
N VAL A 96 -7.99 -6.83 4.90
CA VAL A 96 -8.52 -6.44 3.58
C VAL A 96 -9.98 -6.87 3.40
N VAL A 97 -10.31 -8.10 3.79
CA VAL A 97 -11.64 -8.69 3.51
C VAL A 97 -12.69 -8.39 4.58
N GLU A 98 -12.28 -8.09 5.81
CA GLU A 98 -13.24 -7.72 6.83
C GLU A 98 -13.94 -6.39 6.47
N PRO A 99 -15.26 -6.30 6.66
CA PRO A 99 -15.97 -5.04 6.49
C PRO A 99 -15.39 -4.02 7.47
N VAL A 100 -15.04 -2.82 6.98
CA VAL A 100 -14.93 -1.67 7.89
C VAL A 100 -16.37 -1.36 8.29
N PRO A 101 -16.78 -1.48 9.57
CA PRO A 101 -18.15 -1.20 9.95
C PRO A 101 -18.53 0.22 9.49
N ALA A 102 -19.63 0.30 8.74
CA ALA A 102 -20.23 1.56 8.34
C ALA A 102 -20.82 2.21 9.59
N VAL A 103 -20.10 3.19 10.15
CA VAL A 103 -20.50 3.96 11.32
C VAL A 103 -20.65 3.11 12.59
N GLU A 104 -19.55 2.89 13.31
CA GLU A 104 -19.69 2.79 14.76
C GLU A 104 -19.99 4.19 15.32
N PRO A 105 -20.94 4.37 16.26
CA PRO A 105 -21.10 5.62 16.97
C PRO A 105 -19.79 5.88 17.71
N VAL A 106 -19.02 6.87 17.25
CA VAL A 106 -17.67 7.23 17.76
C VAL A 106 -17.56 6.94 19.27
N PRO A 107 -17.00 5.79 19.68
CA PRO A 107 -16.45 5.68 21.02
C PRO A 107 -15.10 6.41 20.97
N PRO A 108 -14.61 6.94 22.10
CA PRO A 108 -13.35 7.67 22.14
C PRO A 108 -12.26 6.82 21.48
N VAL A 109 -11.55 7.43 20.52
CA VAL A 109 -10.46 6.87 19.73
C VAL A 109 -9.69 5.82 20.55
N THR A 110 -9.99 4.54 20.33
CA THR A 110 -9.23 3.43 20.92
C THR A 110 -8.03 3.19 20.02
N PRO A 111 -6.82 3.57 20.41
CA PRO A 111 -5.69 3.65 19.50
C PRO A 111 -4.66 2.59 19.84
N GLY A 112 -4.59 1.65 18.93
CA GLY A 112 -3.60 0.59 18.78
C GLY A 112 -4.05 -0.08 17.52
N ALA A 113 -3.20 -0.10 16.47
CA ALA A 113 -3.51 -0.50 15.09
C ALA A 113 -4.91 -1.15 14.92
N SER A 114 -5.95 -0.32 14.81
CA SER A 114 -7.30 -0.84 14.63
C SER A 114 -7.35 -1.48 13.24
N ALA A 115 -8.15 -2.52 13.04
CA ALA A 115 -8.30 -3.17 11.74
C ALA A 115 -8.58 -2.16 10.60
N SER A 116 -9.27 -1.06 10.92
CA SER A 116 -9.51 0.07 10.00
C SER A 116 -8.23 0.83 9.59
N THR A 117 -7.31 1.11 10.52
CA THR A 117 -6.03 1.78 10.19
C THR A 117 -5.12 0.89 9.34
N THR A 118 -5.00 -0.41 9.67
CA THR A 118 -4.22 -1.36 8.88
C THR A 118 -4.81 -1.57 7.49
N ALA A 119 -6.14 -1.66 7.36
CA ALA A 119 -6.80 -1.75 6.06
C ALA A 119 -6.50 -0.53 5.16
N SER A 120 -6.52 0.68 5.73
CA SER A 120 -6.18 1.90 4.99
C SER A 120 -4.69 1.94 4.59
N PHE A 121 -3.79 1.49 5.47
CA PHE A 121 -2.36 1.40 5.18
C PHE A 121 -2.06 0.39 4.07
N LEU A 122 -2.87 -0.68 3.98
CA LEU A 122 -2.81 -1.71 2.95
C LEU A 122 -3.74 -1.40 1.75
N ASP A 123 -4.17 -0.17 1.53
CA ASP A 123 -4.98 0.16 0.35
C ASP A 123 -4.15 0.02 -0.93
N LYS A 124 -4.44 -1.04 -1.70
CA LYS A 124 -3.80 -1.33 -2.99
C LYS A 124 -4.15 -0.29 -4.06
N SER A 125 -5.37 0.24 -4.08
CA SER A 125 -5.76 1.28 -5.04
C SER A 125 -4.95 2.55 -4.86
N SER A 126 -4.73 2.96 -3.61
CA SER A 126 -3.86 4.11 -3.31
C SER A 126 -2.41 3.85 -3.73
N PHE A 127 -1.93 2.62 -3.54
CA PHE A 127 -0.56 2.23 -3.88
C PHE A 127 -0.34 2.29 -5.39
N GLU A 128 -1.23 1.67 -6.18
CA GLU A 128 -1.11 1.61 -7.64
C GLU A 128 -1.39 2.96 -8.32
N ALA A 129 -2.11 3.86 -7.66
CA ALA A 129 -2.31 5.22 -8.14
C ALA A 129 -1.11 6.15 -7.89
N SER A 130 -0.24 5.78 -6.94
CA SER A 130 0.91 6.60 -6.55
C SER A 130 2.08 6.44 -7.52
N PHE A 131 2.81 7.54 -7.76
CA PHE A 131 4.05 7.52 -8.52
C PHE A 131 5.22 7.02 -7.67
N LEU A 132 5.30 7.48 -6.41
CA LEU A 132 6.26 7.00 -5.42
C LEU A 132 5.54 6.70 -4.12
N THR A 133 5.89 5.59 -3.48
CA THR A 133 5.45 5.29 -2.11
C THR A 133 6.67 5.11 -1.22
N TYR A 134 6.67 5.79 -0.07
CA TYR A 134 7.64 5.62 1.00
C TYR A 134 6.94 5.22 2.29
N VAL A 135 7.64 4.48 3.15
CA VAL A 135 7.23 4.31 4.55
C VAL A 135 8.31 4.91 5.44
N VAL A 136 7.95 5.93 6.21
CA VAL A 136 8.77 6.41 7.32
C VAL A 136 8.51 5.50 8.50
N LYS A 137 9.55 4.81 8.95
CA LYS A 137 9.54 3.91 10.10
C LYS A 137 10.30 4.57 11.24
N VAL A 138 9.65 4.75 12.38
CA VAL A 138 10.29 5.03 13.67
C VAL A 138 9.98 3.86 14.59
N ASP A 139 10.98 3.11 15.01
CA ASP A 139 10.80 1.91 15.80
C ASP A 139 11.79 1.93 16.96
N VAL A 140 11.25 1.98 18.17
CA VAL A 140 12.01 2.03 19.41
C VAL A 140 11.73 0.76 20.19
N GLN A 141 12.79 0.04 20.53
CA GLN A 141 12.72 -1.21 21.27
C GLN A 141 13.67 -1.15 22.47
N LYS A 142 13.17 -1.51 23.64
CA LYS A 142 13.94 -1.74 24.86
C LYS A 142 13.89 -3.24 25.12
N GLN A 143 15.05 -3.88 25.08
CA GLN A 143 15.12 -5.32 25.24
C GLN A 143 14.74 -5.73 26.66
N SER A 144 13.85 -6.72 26.81
CA SER A 144 13.56 -7.34 28.11
C SER A 144 14.63 -8.38 28.46
N THR A 145 14.97 -8.49 29.75
CA THR A 145 15.92 -9.49 30.28
C THR A 145 15.27 -10.42 31.32
N SER A 146 13.94 -10.38 31.42
CA SER A 146 13.24 -11.03 32.51
C SER A 146 13.32 -12.56 32.39
N GLN A 147 13.80 -13.21 33.45
CA GLN A 147 13.68 -14.65 33.60
C GLN A 147 12.24 -14.98 34.03
N ALA A 148 11.59 -15.92 33.34
CA ALA A 148 10.22 -16.29 33.63
C ALA A 148 10.10 -17.79 33.96
N THR A 149 9.17 -18.12 34.85
CA THR A 149 8.68 -19.49 35.02
C THR A 149 7.24 -19.58 34.51
N TYR A 150 6.92 -20.71 33.88
CA TYR A 150 5.65 -20.93 33.20
C TYR A 150 4.89 -22.09 33.83
N ALA A 151 3.57 -21.99 33.90
CA ALA A 151 2.69 -23.11 34.19
C ALA A 151 1.42 -23.01 33.32
N LEU A 152 1.15 -24.03 32.51
CA LEU A 152 -0.05 -24.11 31.70
C LEU A 152 -1.26 -24.15 32.62
N ASN A 153 -2.22 -23.28 32.37
CA ASN A 153 -3.50 -23.27 33.04
C ASN A 153 -4.49 -24.11 32.22
N TRP A 154 -4.45 -25.42 32.42
CA TRP A 154 -5.31 -26.35 31.69
C TRP A 154 -6.59 -26.64 32.47
N ASP A 155 -7.72 -26.31 31.85
CA ASP A 155 -9.06 -26.46 32.42
C ASP A 155 -9.92 -27.54 31.73
N ASN A 156 -9.32 -28.34 30.85
CA ASN A 156 -10.04 -29.28 29.97
C ASN A 156 -11.10 -28.60 29.09
N ALA A 157 -10.79 -27.44 28.51
CA ALA A 157 -11.69 -26.77 27.56
C ALA A 157 -12.16 -27.73 26.45
N PRO A 158 -13.48 -27.77 26.14
CA PRO A 158 -14.02 -28.65 25.09
C PRO A 158 -13.44 -28.38 23.70
N ASP A 159 -13.12 -27.12 23.42
CA ASP A 159 -12.43 -26.70 22.22
C ASP A 159 -11.03 -26.19 22.59
N SER A 160 -10.00 -26.94 22.20
CA SER A 160 -8.60 -26.57 22.48
C SER A 160 -8.08 -25.49 21.54
N SER A 161 -8.78 -25.16 20.44
CA SER A 161 -8.36 -24.10 19.51
C SER A 161 -8.32 -22.72 20.17
N VAL A 162 -9.02 -22.54 21.30
CA VAL A 162 -9.00 -21.31 22.10
C VAL A 162 -7.60 -20.96 22.64
N TYR A 163 -6.69 -21.94 22.75
CA TYR A 163 -5.31 -21.73 23.18
C TYR A 163 -4.39 -21.28 22.03
N CYS A 164 -4.79 -21.49 20.77
CA CYS A 164 -4.01 -21.15 19.56
C CYS A 164 -2.61 -21.82 19.53
N ASP A 165 -1.65 -21.28 18.77
CA ASP A 165 -0.37 -21.94 18.51
C ASP A 165 0.80 -21.48 19.40
N ARG A 166 0.67 -20.32 20.04
CA ARG A 166 1.70 -19.77 20.95
C ARG A 166 1.04 -19.19 22.19
N PHE A 167 1.85 -18.78 23.15
CA PHE A 167 1.42 -17.88 24.22
C PHE A 167 2.36 -16.69 24.37
N ILE A 168 1.83 -15.57 24.88
CA ILE A 168 2.59 -14.36 25.16
C ILE A 168 3.34 -14.56 26.47
N SER A 169 4.65 -14.65 26.35
CA SER A 169 5.57 -14.89 27.47
C SER A 169 6.05 -13.62 28.15
N ASP A 170 6.15 -12.52 27.41
CA ASP A 170 6.60 -11.21 27.88
C ASP A 170 6.31 -10.13 26.80
N PHE A 171 6.65 -8.87 27.06
CA PHE A 171 6.59 -7.77 26.11
C PHE A 171 7.92 -7.03 26.04
N THR A 172 8.36 -6.68 24.83
CA THR A 172 9.40 -5.66 24.65
C THR A 172 8.77 -4.28 24.84
N LYS A 173 9.53 -3.36 25.46
CA LYS A 173 9.04 -1.99 25.68
C LYS A 173 9.45 -1.08 24.53
N GLY A 174 8.76 0.04 24.39
CA GLY A 174 8.93 1.05 23.35
C GLY A 174 7.69 1.15 22.46
N GLY A 175 7.85 1.66 21.25
CA GLY A 175 6.75 1.85 20.32
C GLY A 175 7.23 2.03 18.89
N ALA A 176 6.31 1.86 17.94
CA ALA A 176 6.59 2.14 16.54
C ALA A 176 5.54 3.03 15.89
N LEU A 177 6.01 3.83 14.94
CA LEU A 177 5.24 4.63 14.02
C LEU A 177 5.63 4.22 12.60
N PHE A 178 4.63 3.87 11.80
CA PHE A 178 4.75 3.65 10.37
C PHE A 178 3.89 4.68 9.67
N ALA A 179 4.51 5.60 8.95
CA ALA A 179 3.81 6.57 8.11
C ALA A 179 4.05 6.23 6.65
N ARG A 180 3.02 5.69 5.99
CA ARG A 180 3.01 5.51 4.55
C ARG A 180 2.75 6.85 3.90
N VAL A 181 3.59 7.22 2.94
CA VAL A 181 3.51 8.44 2.15
C VAL A 181 3.37 8.04 0.69
N ASP A 182 2.20 8.32 0.15
CA ASP A 182 1.82 8.10 -1.23
C ASP A 182 1.95 9.44 -1.98
N ILE A 183 2.88 9.51 -2.93
CA ILE A 183 3.14 10.69 -3.76
C ILE A 183 2.59 10.42 -5.14
N LYS A 184 1.51 11.11 -5.48
CA LYS A 184 0.92 11.09 -6.82
C LYS A 184 1.37 12.34 -7.56
N THR A 185 2.16 12.16 -8.61
CA THR A 185 2.60 13.29 -9.43
C THR A 185 1.42 13.96 -10.13
N THR A 186 1.42 15.29 -10.15
CA THR A 186 0.49 16.07 -10.98
C THR A 186 1.14 16.47 -12.31
N ASP A 187 2.43 16.17 -12.51
CA ASP A 187 3.20 16.49 -13.72
C ASP A 187 4.21 15.37 -14.06
N SER A 188 3.91 14.59 -15.10
CA SER A 188 4.76 13.50 -15.56
C SER A 188 6.10 13.98 -16.13
N SER A 189 6.18 15.22 -16.61
CA SER A 189 7.46 15.83 -17.04
C SER A 189 8.43 16.03 -15.87
N LYS A 190 7.91 16.05 -14.64
CA LYS A 190 8.68 16.23 -13.41
C LYS A 190 9.13 14.92 -12.77
N HIS A 191 8.78 13.74 -13.30
CA HIS A 191 9.10 12.45 -12.68
C HIS A 191 10.56 12.34 -12.20
N LYS A 192 11.54 12.64 -13.07
CA LYS A 192 12.96 12.55 -12.71
C LYS A 192 13.34 13.53 -11.59
N ALA A 193 12.85 14.77 -11.67
CA ALA A 193 13.11 15.78 -10.65
C ALA A 193 12.43 15.42 -9.32
N LEU A 194 11.24 14.83 -9.38
CA LEU A 194 10.46 14.39 -8.23
C LEU A 194 11.12 13.18 -7.55
N GLU A 195 11.65 12.21 -8.31
CA GLU A 195 12.45 11.10 -7.77
C GLU A 195 13.69 11.59 -7.03
N GLN A 196 14.43 12.53 -7.62
CA GLN A 196 15.61 13.13 -6.99
C GLN A 196 15.24 13.90 -5.71
N SER A 197 14.17 14.70 -5.79
CA SER A 197 13.67 15.47 -4.65
C SER A 197 13.18 14.54 -3.53
N ALA A 198 12.45 13.48 -3.87
CA ALA A 198 12.02 12.46 -2.90
C ALA A 198 13.21 11.80 -2.22
N LYS A 199 14.22 11.36 -2.99
CA LYS A 199 15.44 10.76 -2.40
C LYS A 199 16.14 11.70 -1.42
N ALA A 200 16.25 12.99 -1.76
CA ALA A 200 16.82 14.00 -0.87
C ALA A 200 15.94 14.25 0.36
N ALA A 201 14.64 14.46 0.18
CA ALA A 201 13.69 14.71 1.26
C ALA A 201 13.63 13.55 2.25
N PHE A 202 13.53 12.31 1.77
CA PHE A 202 13.39 11.14 2.62
C PHE A 202 14.69 10.74 3.33
N SER A 203 15.85 11.22 2.86
CA SER A 203 17.12 11.05 3.59
C SER A 203 17.14 11.76 4.95
N ALA A 204 16.21 12.69 5.18
CA ALA A 204 16.08 13.41 6.44
C ALA A 204 15.48 12.58 7.57
N PHE A 205 14.76 11.49 7.25
CA PHE A 205 14.17 10.62 8.27
C PHE A 205 15.23 9.70 8.86
N GLY A 206 15.81 10.14 9.96
CA GLY A 206 16.82 9.41 10.72
C GLY A 206 17.05 10.04 12.08
N ALA A 207 17.52 9.24 13.03
CA ALA A 207 17.80 9.72 14.38
C ALA A 207 18.89 10.80 14.33
N ASN A 208 18.62 11.95 14.96
CA ASN A 208 19.51 13.11 15.03
C ASN A 208 19.86 13.74 13.66
N VAL A 209 19.05 13.50 12.62
CA VAL A 209 19.19 14.18 11.34
C VAL A 209 18.39 15.48 11.37
N GLU A 210 19.08 16.61 11.21
CA GLU A 210 18.47 17.93 11.15
C GLU A 210 17.95 18.26 9.74
N LEU A 211 16.85 19.02 9.67
CA LEU A 211 16.31 19.52 8.41
C LEU A 211 17.17 20.67 7.88
N THR A 212 18.11 20.36 6.99
CA THR A 212 18.89 21.36 6.24
C THR A 212 18.01 22.14 5.27
N GLN A 213 18.46 23.32 4.85
CA GLN A 213 17.70 24.15 3.90
C GLN A 213 17.48 23.44 2.56
N SER A 214 18.46 22.67 2.07
CA SER A 214 18.33 21.91 0.82
C SER A 214 17.26 20.83 0.89
N VAL A 215 17.17 20.12 2.02
CA VAL A 215 16.13 19.11 2.27
C VAL A 215 14.75 19.77 2.31
N LYS A 216 14.61 20.90 3.02
CA LYS A 216 13.35 21.65 3.06
C LYS A 216 12.91 22.07 1.67
N SER A 217 13.84 22.56 0.84
CA SER A 217 13.56 22.90 -0.56
C SER A 217 13.10 21.69 -1.37
N SER A 218 13.71 20.51 -1.20
CA SER A 218 13.25 19.28 -1.85
C SER A 218 11.85 18.86 -1.41
N MET A 219 11.53 19.00 -0.12
CA MET A 219 10.18 18.72 0.41
C MET A 219 9.13 19.66 -0.21
N THR A 220 9.42 20.96 -0.28
CA THR A 220 8.55 21.95 -0.92
C THR A 220 8.38 21.68 -2.43
N GLU A 221 9.42 21.25 -3.14
CA GLU A 221 9.32 20.93 -4.56
C GLU A 221 8.41 19.73 -4.83
N ILE A 222 8.46 18.71 -3.97
CA ILE A 222 7.54 17.57 -4.04
C ILE A 222 6.10 18.08 -3.91
N GLU A 223 5.79 18.86 -2.89
CA GLU A 223 4.43 19.35 -2.62
C GLU A 223 3.89 20.29 -3.70
N LYS A 224 4.75 21.04 -4.39
CA LYS A 224 4.34 21.88 -5.54
C LYS A 224 3.95 21.08 -6.77
N SER A 225 4.54 19.90 -6.96
CA SER A 225 4.43 19.10 -8.19
C SER A 225 3.69 17.77 -7.98
N SER A 226 3.09 17.57 -6.80
CA SER A 226 2.42 16.32 -6.46
C SER A 226 1.30 16.49 -5.43
N GLU A 227 0.38 15.55 -5.43
CA GLU A 227 -0.57 15.30 -4.35
C GLU A 227 0.06 14.28 -3.39
N ILE A 228 0.12 14.62 -2.10
CA ILE A 228 0.63 13.72 -1.06
C ILE A 228 -0.53 13.22 -0.20
N SER A 229 -0.60 11.90 -0.02
CA SER A 229 -1.50 11.25 0.94
C SER A 229 -0.68 10.50 1.99
N MET A 230 -1.09 10.55 3.26
CA MET A 230 -0.39 9.89 4.35
C MET A 230 -1.33 9.00 5.17
N GLN A 231 -0.85 7.80 5.53
CA GLN A 231 -1.54 6.89 6.44
C GLN A 231 -0.60 6.49 7.58
N PHE A 232 -1.11 6.54 8.81
CA PHE A 232 -0.33 6.30 10.01
C PHE A 232 -0.79 5.02 10.71
N VAL A 233 0.18 4.19 11.10
CA VAL A 233 -0.01 3.06 11.99
C VAL A 233 0.90 3.25 13.20
N TYR A 234 0.30 3.22 14.39
CA TYR A 234 1.01 3.30 15.66
C TYR A 234 0.91 1.97 16.40
N VAL A 235 2.04 1.54 16.95
CA VAL A 235 2.17 0.32 17.78
C VAL A 235 2.66 0.74 19.17
N GLY A 236 1.93 0.34 20.20
CA GLY A 236 2.28 0.57 21.61
C GLY A 236 1.89 1.95 22.17
N ALA A 237 1.88 2.99 21.36
CA ALA A 237 1.56 4.34 21.81
C ALA A 237 0.05 4.52 22.12
N PRO A 238 -0.33 5.02 23.30
CA PRO A 238 -1.72 5.32 23.66
C PRO A 238 -2.28 6.58 22.97
N SER A 239 -3.58 6.87 23.15
CA SER A 239 -4.34 7.86 22.35
C SER A 239 -3.81 9.25 22.50
N ASP A 240 -3.64 9.62 23.76
CA ASP A 240 -3.10 10.87 24.21
C ASP A 240 -1.71 11.08 23.66
N ALA A 241 -0.86 10.05 23.66
CA ALA A 241 0.45 10.11 23.06
C ALA A 241 0.39 10.34 21.55
N GLN A 242 -0.46 9.60 20.83
CA GLN A 242 -0.66 9.75 19.37
C GLN A 242 -1.19 11.14 19.00
N GLN A 243 -2.17 11.65 19.75
CA GLN A 243 -2.71 12.99 19.57
C GLN A 243 -1.67 14.06 19.89
N THR A 244 -0.84 13.88 20.92
CA THR A 244 0.19 14.86 21.26
C THR A 244 1.30 14.91 20.22
N VAL A 245 1.73 13.76 19.68
CA VAL A 245 2.77 13.75 18.62
C VAL A 245 2.23 14.33 17.31
N SER A 246 0.93 14.17 17.06
CA SER A 246 0.25 14.71 15.87
C SER A 246 -0.16 16.19 16.02
N GLY A 247 -0.43 16.64 17.25
CA GLY A 247 -0.93 17.97 17.60
C GLY A 247 0.14 18.96 18.10
N GLY A 248 1.39 18.52 18.29
CA GLY A 248 2.49 19.38 18.74
C GLY A 248 2.99 20.41 17.71
N GLY A 249 2.40 20.43 16.51
CA GLY A 249 2.73 21.37 15.45
C GLY A 249 1.87 22.64 15.47
N ASN A 250 1.88 23.43 16.54
CA ASN A 250 1.64 24.88 16.39
C ASN A 250 2.90 25.52 15.78
N GLY A 251 3.29 25.03 14.61
CA GLY A 251 4.26 25.67 13.75
C GLY A 251 3.54 26.79 13.01
N SER A 252 3.77 28.01 13.45
CA SER A 252 3.52 29.22 12.67
C SER A 252 4.07 29.07 11.23
N GLY A 253 3.19 29.14 10.23
CA GLY A 253 3.50 29.47 8.82
C GLY A 253 4.09 28.36 7.93
N ASP A 254 3.47 28.13 6.76
CA ASP A 254 4.03 27.57 5.51
C ASP A 254 4.91 26.29 5.55
N ALA A 255 4.93 25.53 6.66
CA ALA A 255 5.73 24.31 6.74
C ALA A 255 5.10 23.19 5.89
N SER A 256 5.93 22.63 5.00
CA SER A 256 5.58 21.53 4.11
C SER A 256 5.02 20.31 4.88
N GLN A 257 4.07 19.57 4.30
CA GLN A 257 3.51 18.32 4.86
C GLN A 257 4.60 17.31 5.25
N LEU A 258 5.66 17.16 4.45
CA LEU A 258 6.79 16.27 4.76
C LEU A 258 7.64 16.77 5.94
N ALA A 259 7.78 18.08 6.11
CA ALA A 259 8.44 18.67 7.27
C ALA A 259 7.61 18.44 8.55
N GLN A 260 6.28 18.54 8.46
CA GLN A 260 5.37 18.19 9.56
C GLN A 260 5.51 16.71 9.92
N LEU A 261 5.55 15.82 8.93
CA LEU A 261 5.79 14.39 9.15
C LEU A 261 7.12 14.13 9.87
N LYS A 262 8.20 14.85 9.52
CA LYS A 262 9.47 14.77 10.24
C LYS A 262 9.32 15.17 11.71
N SER A 263 8.62 16.26 11.99
CA SER A 263 8.35 16.67 13.37
C SER A 263 7.54 15.62 14.13
N ILE A 264 6.51 15.02 13.52
CA ILE A 264 5.71 13.94 14.14
C ILE A 264 6.62 12.75 14.47
N ALA A 265 7.47 12.34 13.52
CA ALA A 265 8.39 11.22 13.69
C ALA A 265 9.44 11.47 14.79
N ASP A 266 10.04 12.66 14.84
CA ASP A 266 10.98 13.06 15.90
C ASP A 266 10.33 13.13 17.28
N ASN A 267 9.13 13.71 17.35
CA ASN A 267 8.36 13.79 18.60
C ASN A 267 7.97 12.39 19.09
N PHE A 268 7.56 11.51 18.17
CA PHE A 268 7.29 10.10 18.48
C PHE A 268 8.53 9.40 19.00
N LEU A 269 9.69 9.56 18.34
CA LEU A 269 10.96 9.01 18.79
C LEU A 269 11.30 9.47 20.21
N GLY A 270 11.19 10.77 20.49
CA GLY A 270 11.43 11.35 21.82
C GLY A 270 10.55 10.69 22.89
N LYS A 271 9.24 10.62 22.66
CA LYS A 271 8.31 10.00 23.61
C LYS A 271 8.51 8.50 23.77
N ALA A 272 8.77 7.78 22.68
CA ALA A 272 8.93 6.33 22.68
C ALA A 272 10.21 5.87 23.42
N LYS A 273 11.26 6.69 23.43
CA LYS A 273 12.49 6.42 24.21
C LYS A 273 12.24 6.40 25.71
N ASP A 274 11.40 7.31 26.20
CA ASP A 274 11.18 7.49 27.64
C ASP A 274 9.95 6.74 28.15
N SER A 275 9.13 6.17 27.26
CA SER A 275 7.91 5.48 27.62
C SER A 275 8.10 4.01 27.95
N GLU A 276 7.15 3.47 28.69
CA GLU A 276 7.02 2.03 28.99
C GLU A 276 5.93 1.38 28.12
N TRP A 277 5.70 1.94 26.93
CA TRP A 277 4.77 1.39 25.94
C TRP A 277 5.19 -0.02 25.54
N LYS A 278 4.25 -0.82 25.02
CA LYS A 278 4.54 -2.19 24.56
C LYS A 278 4.76 -2.20 23.05
N ARG A 279 5.93 -2.65 22.60
CA ARG A 279 6.30 -2.66 21.19
C ARG A 279 6.03 -4.00 20.52
N HIS A 280 6.49 -5.09 21.13
CA HIS A 280 6.21 -6.45 20.70
C HIS A 280 5.72 -7.30 21.86
N ALA A 281 4.91 -8.30 21.54
CA ALA A 281 4.73 -9.47 22.39
C ALA A 281 5.79 -10.52 22.03
N ILE A 282 6.42 -11.10 23.04
CA ILE A 282 7.37 -12.21 22.91
C ILE A 282 6.59 -13.52 23.04
N LEU A 283 6.64 -14.36 22.03
CA LEU A 283 5.88 -15.59 21.95
C LEU A 283 6.74 -16.80 22.33
N GLN A 284 6.12 -17.74 23.04
CA GLN A 284 6.72 -19.02 23.40
C GLN A 284 5.83 -20.19 22.97
N GLN A 285 6.46 -21.35 22.87
CA GLN A 285 5.83 -22.62 22.53
C GLN A 285 5.28 -23.30 23.79
N TYR A 286 4.06 -23.84 23.69
CA TYR A 286 3.42 -24.56 24.80
C TYR A 286 4.21 -25.79 25.24
N GLU A 287 4.90 -26.43 24.28
CA GLU A 287 5.73 -27.60 24.47
C GLU A 287 6.94 -27.35 25.40
N HIS A 288 7.31 -26.07 25.63
CA HIS A 288 8.39 -25.69 26.56
C HIS A 288 7.88 -25.39 27.98
N VAL A 289 6.58 -25.50 28.23
CA VAL A 289 6.01 -25.25 29.55
C VAL A 289 6.23 -26.49 30.45
N PRO A 290 6.79 -26.37 31.67
CA PRO A 290 7.16 -27.50 32.51
C PRO A 290 6.05 -28.53 32.81
N ASN A 291 4.80 -28.10 32.94
CA ASN A 291 3.64 -28.98 33.16
C ASN A 291 2.88 -29.32 31.86
N TRP A 292 3.48 -29.10 30.69
CA TRP A 292 2.97 -29.59 29.42
C TRP A 292 3.08 -31.11 29.35
N SER A 293 1.98 -31.76 29.00
CA SER A 293 1.87 -33.22 28.86
C SER A 293 1.02 -33.60 27.65
N ASN A 294 1.12 -32.82 26.56
CA ASN A 294 0.34 -32.98 25.33
C ASN A 294 -1.18 -32.83 25.54
N GLN A 295 -1.60 -31.84 26.32
CA GLN A 295 -3.01 -31.57 26.61
C GLN A 295 -3.84 -31.28 25.35
N PHE A 296 -3.22 -30.72 24.30
CA PHE A 296 -3.83 -30.53 22.99
C PHE A 296 -2.79 -30.55 21.87
N LYS A 297 -3.25 -30.66 20.63
CA LYS A 297 -2.39 -30.53 19.44
C LYS A 297 -2.22 -29.05 19.10
N VAL A 298 -1.01 -28.52 19.26
CA VAL A 298 -0.68 -27.14 18.90
C VAL A 298 -0.77 -26.98 17.37
N PRO A 299 -1.55 -26.02 16.84
CA PRO A 299 -1.60 -25.75 15.41
C PRO A 299 -0.24 -25.28 14.85
N ASP A 300 0.11 -25.69 13.64
CA ASP A 300 1.29 -25.19 12.93
C ASP A 300 0.88 -24.36 11.71
N TYR A 301 1.01 -23.04 11.83
CA TYR A 301 0.65 -22.10 10.77
C TYR A 301 1.78 -21.78 9.78
N THR A 302 2.94 -22.43 9.86
CA THR A 302 4.11 -22.09 9.03
C THR A 302 3.76 -22.09 7.54
N ALA A 303 3.19 -23.19 7.03
CA ALA A 303 2.76 -23.28 5.63
C ALA A 303 1.57 -22.35 5.31
N ALA A 304 0.65 -22.18 6.26
CA ALA A 304 -0.52 -21.32 6.08
C ALA A 304 -0.14 -19.83 5.89
N LYS A 305 0.88 -19.35 6.60
CA LYS A 305 1.45 -18.01 6.42
C LYS A 305 1.96 -17.82 4.99
N ASP A 306 2.65 -18.82 4.44
CA ASP A 306 3.18 -18.77 3.07
C ASP A 306 2.08 -18.80 2.00
N PHE A 307 1.12 -19.72 2.13
CA PHE A 307 -0.02 -19.81 1.20
C PHE A 307 -0.87 -18.54 1.15
N SER A 308 -0.91 -17.80 2.26
CA SER A 308 -1.72 -16.59 2.35
C SER A 308 -1.19 -15.42 1.52
N TRP A 309 0.07 -15.44 1.08
CA TRP A 309 0.60 -14.36 0.25
C TRP A 309 -0.11 -14.24 -1.09
N SER A 310 -0.45 -15.34 -1.76
CA SER A 310 -1.23 -15.26 -3.00
C SER A 310 -2.66 -14.79 -2.73
N VAL A 311 -3.28 -15.32 -1.67
CA VAL A 311 -4.66 -14.94 -1.29
C VAL A 311 -4.73 -13.45 -0.92
N PHE A 312 -3.69 -12.90 -0.29
CA PHE A 312 -3.55 -11.48 0.00
C PHE A 312 -3.53 -10.63 -1.27
N LYS A 313 -2.77 -11.04 -2.29
CA LYS A 313 -2.73 -10.32 -3.57
C LYS A 313 -4.09 -10.35 -4.26
N ASP A 314 -4.76 -11.51 -4.23
CA ASP A 314 -6.05 -11.70 -4.86
C ASP A 314 -7.13 -10.87 -4.16
N SER A 315 -7.23 -10.98 -2.83
CA SER A 315 -8.18 -10.22 -2.02
C SER A 315 -7.98 -8.71 -2.16
N SER A 316 -6.73 -8.24 -2.18
CA SER A 316 -6.41 -6.82 -2.37
C SER A 316 -6.84 -6.30 -3.75
N SER A 317 -6.71 -7.14 -4.78
CA SER A 317 -7.16 -6.80 -6.15
C SER A 317 -8.68 -6.74 -6.23
N TYR A 318 -9.38 -7.70 -5.63
CA TYR A 318 -10.84 -7.68 -5.53
C TYR A 318 -11.35 -6.49 -4.70
N LYS A 319 -10.65 -6.11 -3.62
CA LYS A 319 -10.97 -4.92 -2.83
C LYS A 319 -10.81 -3.63 -3.64
N ALA A 320 -9.77 -3.53 -4.47
CA ALA A 320 -9.57 -2.41 -5.38
C ALA A 320 -10.69 -2.31 -6.42
N MET A 321 -11.11 -3.45 -7.00
CA MET A 321 -12.27 -3.49 -7.90
C MET A 321 -13.58 -3.13 -7.20
N LEU A 322 -13.79 -3.57 -5.95
CA LEU A 322 -14.96 -3.19 -5.14
C LEU A 322 -15.04 -1.67 -4.98
N LYS A 323 -13.93 -1.03 -4.59
CA LYS A 323 -13.84 0.43 -4.40
C LYS A 323 -14.16 1.18 -5.69
N ALA A 324 -13.60 0.75 -6.82
CA ALA A 324 -13.91 1.31 -8.13
C ALA A 324 -15.40 1.12 -8.48
N ALA A 325 -15.93 -0.10 -8.35
CA ALA A 325 -17.32 -0.43 -8.65
C ALA A 325 -18.31 0.44 -7.87
N GLN A 326 -18.04 0.70 -6.59
CA GLN A 326 -18.88 1.52 -5.72
C GLN A 326 -18.95 2.97 -6.21
N LEU A 327 -17.83 3.53 -6.65
CA LEU A 327 -17.71 4.92 -7.07
C LEU A 327 -18.19 5.18 -8.50
N VAL A 328 -18.16 4.20 -9.40
CA VAL A 328 -18.64 4.39 -10.78
C VAL A 328 -20.16 4.55 -10.79
N SER A 329 -20.63 5.65 -11.39
CA SER A 329 -22.05 5.99 -11.46
C SER A 329 -22.84 4.99 -12.32
N PRO A 330 -24.11 4.67 -11.99
CA PRO A 330 -24.90 3.65 -12.70
C PRO A 330 -25.00 3.81 -14.23
N GLU A 331 -25.04 5.03 -14.75
CA GLU A 331 -25.11 5.35 -16.19
C GLU A 331 -23.87 4.90 -16.98
N HIS A 332 -22.77 4.65 -16.29
CA HIS A 332 -21.52 4.21 -16.89
C HIS A 332 -21.37 2.67 -16.94
N TRP A 333 -22.41 1.94 -16.56
CA TRP A 333 -22.47 0.48 -16.69
C TRP A 333 -23.32 0.09 -17.89
N VAL A 334 -22.87 -0.92 -18.64
CA VAL A 334 -23.68 -1.50 -19.72
C VAL A 334 -24.94 -2.10 -19.09
N GLY A 335 -26.12 -1.60 -19.42
CA GLY A 335 -27.38 -2.03 -18.78
C GLY A 335 -27.68 -1.35 -17.42
N GLY A 336 -26.90 -0.33 -17.03
CA GLY A 336 -27.20 0.52 -15.88
C GLY A 336 -26.97 -0.14 -14.52
N ALA A 337 -27.78 0.25 -13.53
CA ALA A 337 -27.67 -0.18 -12.14
C ALA A 337 -27.74 -1.71 -11.94
N SER A 338 -28.46 -2.44 -12.82
CA SER A 338 -28.56 -3.90 -12.75
C SER A 338 -27.19 -4.57 -12.86
N THR A 339 -26.40 -4.18 -13.86
CA THR A 339 -25.04 -4.69 -14.08
C THR A 339 -24.10 -4.29 -12.95
N LYS A 340 -24.17 -3.03 -12.48
CA LYS A 340 -23.43 -2.58 -11.30
C LYS A 340 -23.69 -3.50 -10.10
N ASN A 341 -24.95 -3.80 -9.80
CA ASN A 341 -25.32 -4.63 -8.67
C ASN A 341 -24.86 -6.09 -8.84
N GLN A 342 -24.91 -6.63 -10.06
CA GLN A 342 -24.40 -7.98 -10.36
C GLN A 342 -22.89 -8.07 -10.12
N ILE A 343 -22.12 -7.07 -10.59
CA ILE A 343 -20.68 -7.00 -10.38
C ILE A 343 -20.34 -6.84 -8.89
N LEU A 344 -21.04 -5.96 -8.17
CA LEU A 344 -20.88 -5.80 -6.72
C LEU A 344 -21.18 -7.10 -5.97
N THR A 345 -22.21 -7.84 -6.38
CA THR A 345 -22.58 -9.13 -5.80
C THR A 345 -21.46 -10.16 -5.97
N VAL A 346 -20.91 -10.30 -7.17
CA VAL A 346 -19.84 -11.27 -7.44
C VAL A 346 -18.56 -10.92 -6.68
N ILE A 347 -18.17 -9.63 -6.66
CA ILE A 347 -17.01 -9.18 -5.89
C ILE A 347 -17.23 -9.41 -4.39
N GLY A 348 -18.41 -9.06 -3.88
CA GLY A 348 -18.79 -9.27 -2.47
C GLY A 348 -18.74 -10.74 -2.06
N GLN A 349 -19.33 -11.63 -2.86
CA GLN A 349 -19.28 -13.07 -2.63
C GLN A 349 -17.84 -13.58 -2.64
N THR A 350 -17.02 -13.15 -3.60
CA THR A 350 -15.60 -13.55 -3.67
C THR A 350 -14.83 -13.16 -2.42
N LEU A 351 -15.01 -11.94 -1.90
CA LEU A 351 -14.39 -11.49 -0.66
C LEU A 351 -14.93 -12.27 0.56
N SER A 352 -16.21 -12.63 0.55
CA SER A 352 -16.82 -13.51 1.57
C SER A 352 -16.18 -14.90 1.57
N ASP A 353 -16.02 -15.52 0.41
CA ASP A 353 -15.41 -16.85 0.26
C ASP A 353 -13.95 -16.86 0.76
N ILE A 354 -13.21 -15.76 0.50
CA ILE A 354 -11.86 -15.57 1.04
C ILE A 354 -11.90 -15.43 2.57
N SER A 355 -12.84 -14.67 3.12
CA SER A 355 -13.02 -14.52 4.58
C SER A 355 -13.33 -15.87 5.24
N GLU A 356 -14.20 -16.69 4.63
CA GLU A 356 -14.49 -18.04 5.09
C GLU A 356 -13.27 -18.97 5.00
N TRP A 357 -12.47 -18.85 3.94
CA TRP A 357 -11.21 -19.57 3.84
C TRP A 357 -10.25 -19.21 4.99
N VAL A 358 -10.09 -17.92 5.31
CA VAL A 358 -9.27 -17.47 6.45
C VAL A 358 -9.77 -18.08 7.77
N LYS A 359 -11.09 -18.13 7.98
CA LYS A 359 -11.69 -18.77 9.18
C LYS A 359 -11.36 -20.26 9.25
N ARG A 360 -11.48 -21.00 8.14
CA ARG A 360 -11.10 -22.42 8.08
C ARG A 360 -9.62 -22.64 8.37
N VAL A 361 -8.73 -21.86 7.76
CA VAL A 361 -7.28 -21.93 7.99
C VAL A 361 -6.92 -21.63 9.44
N THR A 362 -7.63 -20.69 10.06
CA THR A 362 -7.45 -20.35 11.47
C THR A 362 -7.75 -21.54 12.38
N THR A 363 -8.79 -22.33 12.10
CA THR A 363 -9.11 -23.52 12.89
C THR A 363 -8.23 -24.72 12.53
N ASP A 364 -7.96 -24.91 11.23
CA ASP A 364 -7.14 -25.99 10.70
C ASP A 364 -6.11 -25.45 9.69
N PRO A 365 -4.83 -25.27 10.11
CA PRO A 365 -3.80 -24.75 9.22
C PRO A 365 -3.58 -25.57 7.94
N ALA A 366 -3.87 -26.88 7.97
CA ALA A 366 -3.69 -27.76 6.81
C ALA A 366 -4.66 -27.39 5.67
N SER A 367 -5.82 -26.83 6.01
CA SER A 367 -6.81 -26.34 5.04
C SER A 367 -6.27 -25.21 4.14
N ALA A 368 -5.14 -24.58 4.48
CA ALA A 368 -4.52 -23.55 3.65
C ALA A 368 -4.04 -24.06 2.28
N ALA A 369 -3.78 -25.36 2.16
CA ALA A 369 -3.43 -25.99 0.89
C ALA A 369 -4.58 -25.94 -0.14
N THR A 370 -5.83 -25.88 0.33
CA THR A 370 -7.03 -25.78 -0.51
C THR A 370 -7.50 -24.34 -0.57
N ARG A 371 -7.06 -23.61 -1.59
CA ARG A 371 -7.42 -22.20 -1.83
C ARG A 371 -8.92 -22.03 -2.12
N PRO A 372 -9.49 -20.83 -1.87
CA PRO A 372 -10.86 -20.55 -2.29
C PRO A 372 -10.95 -20.60 -3.83
N THR A 373 -12.02 -21.20 -4.35
CA THR A 373 -12.26 -21.32 -5.79
C THR A 373 -12.80 -20.01 -6.34
N ILE A 374 -11.89 -19.09 -6.67
CA ILE A 374 -12.22 -17.76 -7.18
C ILE A 374 -11.72 -17.60 -8.61
N THR A 375 -12.31 -16.66 -9.35
CA THR A 375 -11.73 -16.26 -10.64
C THR A 375 -10.45 -15.48 -10.36
N ALA A 376 -9.39 -15.74 -11.12
CA ALA A 376 -8.16 -14.97 -10.96
C ALA A 376 -8.43 -13.47 -11.20
N PRO A 377 -7.94 -12.55 -10.35
CA PRO A 377 -8.31 -11.13 -10.41
C PRO A 377 -8.04 -10.50 -11.77
N GLU A 378 -6.96 -10.84 -12.45
CA GLU A 378 -6.62 -10.34 -13.78
C GLU A 378 -7.64 -10.75 -14.85
N LYS A 379 -8.20 -11.96 -14.74
CA LYS A 379 -9.25 -12.46 -15.63
C LYS A 379 -10.58 -11.80 -15.29
N TYR A 380 -10.89 -11.64 -14.02
CA TYR A 380 -12.13 -10.98 -13.59
C TYR A 380 -12.12 -9.48 -13.89
N LEU A 381 -10.94 -8.84 -13.87
CA LEU A 381 -10.77 -7.44 -14.24
C LEU A 381 -11.23 -7.17 -15.67
N ASP A 382 -10.99 -8.07 -16.63
CA ASP A 382 -11.53 -7.90 -17.99
C ASP A 382 -13.07 -7.96 -18.01
N THR A 383 -13.67 -8.86 -17.23
CA THR A 383 -15.15 -8.90 -17.06
C THR A 383 -15.66 -7.59 -16.45
N PHE A 384 -14.99 -7.08 -15.42
CA PHE A 384 -15.29 -5.79 -14.81
C PHE A 384 -15.20 -4.65 -15.84
N LEU A 385 -14.09 -4.54 -16.58
CA LEU A 385 -13.87 -3.46 -17.55
C LEU A 385 -14.85 -3.52 -18.74
N THR A 386 -15.19 -4.72 -19.22
CA THR A 386 -16.14 -4.90 -20.33
C THR A 386 -17.61 -4.69 -19.92
N SER A 387 -17.91 -4.72 -18.62
CA SER A 387 -19.23 -4.37 -18.08
C SER A 387 -19.49 -2.86 -18.00
N LEU A 388 -18.47 -2.04 -18.24
CA LEU A 388 -18.53 -0.59 -18.26
C LEU A 388 -18.75 -0.07 -19.68
N THR A 389 -19.46 1.06 -19.81
CA THR A 389 -19.66 1.71 -21.10
C THR A 389 -18.37 2.37 -21.58
N THR A 390 -18.14 2.35 -22.88
CA THR A 390 -17.02 3.03 -23.53
C THR A 390 -17.55 4.11 -24.46
N THR A 391 -16.71 5.09 -24.73
CA THR A 391 -16.95 6.14 -25.71
C THR A 391 -16.04 5.89 -26.92
N LYS A 392 -16.61 6.04 -28.11
CA LYS A 392 -15.86 6.01 -29.36
C LYS A 392 -15.28 7.39 -29.62
N TYR A 393 -13.98 7.42 -29.84
CA TYR A 393 -13.20 8.58 -30.21
C TYR A 393 -12.48 8.31 -31.53
N ILE A 394 -11.96 9.38 -32.10
CA ILE A 394 -11.22 9.38 -33.36
C ILE A 394 -9.88 10.04 -33.09
N ALA A 395 -8.81 9.24 -33.14
CA ALA A 395 -7.47 9.78 -33.25
C ALA A 395 -7.34 10.39 -34.64
N GLN A 396 -6.91 11.65 -34.71
CA GLN A 396 -6.93 12.40 -35.94
C GLN A 396 -5.74 13.34 -36.04
N SER A 397 -5.35 13.62 -37.28
CA SER A 397 -4.31 14.56 -37.65
C SER A 397 -4.93 15.74 -38.38
N PHE A 398 -4.54 16.95 -38.02
CA PHE A 398 -4.95 18.15 -38.74
C PHE A 398 -3.80 19.15 -38.77
N GLU A 399 -3.89 20.09 -39.71
CA GLU A 399 -2.93 21.17 -39.86
C GLU A 399 -3.36 22.36 -39.00
N THR A 400 -2.44 22.87 -38.18
CA THR A 400 -2.66 24.11 -37.41
C THR A 400 -2.60 25.34 -38.32
N ALA A 401 -3.02 26.51 -37.83
CA ALA A 401 -2.95 27.74 -38.60
C ALA A 401 -1.51 28.13 -39.01
N ASN A 402 -0.49 27.59 -38.33
CA ASN A 402 0.92 27.79 -38.66
C ASN A 402 1.47 26.75 -39.66
N HIS A 403 0.59 26.02 -40.35
CA HIS A 403 0.96 24.97 -41.32
C HIS A 403 1.75 23.79 -40.72
N VAL A 404 1.62 23.57 -39.41
CA VAL A 404 2.22 22.44 -38.70
C VAL A 404 1.15 21.42 -38.37
N SER A 405 1.36 20.16 -38.73
CA SER A 405 0.42 19.09 -38.40
C SER A 405 0.53 18.67 -36.92
N THR A 406 -0.61 18.42 -36.27
CA THR A 406 -0.73 17.97 -34.88
C THR A 406 -1.77 16.86 -34.76
N ASN A 407 -1.76 16.11 -33.65
CA ASN A 407 -2.68 15.01 -33.41
C ASN A 407 -3.45 15.18 -32.10
N VAL A 408 -4.71 14.76 -32.12
CA VAL A 408 -5.65 14.77 -30.98
C VAL A 408 -6.57 13.57 -31.06
N ILE A 409 -7.25 13.25 -29.95
CA ILE A 409 -8.29 12.23 -29.88
C ILE A 409 -9.58 12.91 -29.45
N GLU A 410 -10.60 12.92 -30.30
CA GLU A 410 -11.89 13.61 -30.03
C GLU A 410 -13.08 12.72 -30.40
N PRO A 411 -14.29 12.94 -29.83
CA PRO A 411 -15.48 12.14 -30.16
C PRO A 411 -15.93 12.25 -31.62
N SER A 412 -15.49 13.29 -32.34
CA SER A 412 -15.84 13.55 -33.73
C SER A 412 -14.62 13.96 -34.56
N LEU A 413 -14.67 13.67 -35.86
CA LEU A 413 -13.64 14.07 -36.82
C LEU A 413 -13.84 15.54 -37.15
N ARG A 414 -12.79 16.35 -37.01
CA ARG A 414 -12.81 17.75 -37.39
C ARG A 414 -12.88 17.90 -38.90
N SER A 415 -13.48 19.01 -39.34
CA SER A 415 -13.43 19.39 -40.75
C SER A 415 -11.98 19.54 -41.23
N GLY A 416 -11.65 18.91 -42.35
CA GLY A 416 -10.29 18.92 -42.93
C GLY A 416 -9.27 18.04 -42.21
N ALA A 417 -9.63 17.36 -41.11
CA ALA A 417 -8.73 16.43 -40.44
C ALA A 417 -8.69 15.07 -41.14
N THR A 418 -7.52 14.42 -41.09
CA THR A 418 -7.33 13.04 -41.51
C THR A 418 -7.51 12.12 -40.30
N LYS A 419 -8.39 11.13 -40.42
CA LYS A 419 -8.54 10.07 -39.41
C LYS A 419 -7.28 9.20 -39.38
N LEU A 420 -6.70 9.02 -38.19
CA LEU A 420 -5.58 8.12 -37.94
C LEU A 420 -6.08 6.73 -37.51
N SER A 421 -6.95 6.68 -36.51
CA SER A 421 -7.54 5.43 -36.01
C SER A 421 -8.84 5.68 -35.24
N ASP A 422 -9.65 4.62 -35.10
CA ASP A 422 -10.72 4.58 -34.11
C ASP A 422 -10.14 4.23 -32.75
N VAL A 423 -10.62 4.93 -31.72
CA VAL A 423 -10.17 4.76 -30.34
C VAL A 423 -11.38 4.50 -29.45
N GLU A 424 -11.42 3.36 -28.77
CA GLU A 424 -12.47 3.06 -27.81
C GLU A 424 -11.91 3.10 -26.39
N ALA A 425 -12.37 4.05 -25.59
CA ALA A 425 -11.86 4.31 -24.24
C ALA A 425 -13.00 4.71 -23.30
N PHE A 426 -12.75 4.82 -22.00
CA PHE A 426 -13.76 5.31 -21.08
C PHE A 426 -13.93 6.83 -21.23
N GLY A 427 -15.18 7.30 -21.24
CA GLY A 427 -15.52 8.72 -21.21
C GLY A 427 -15.66 9.30 -19.80
N PHE A 428 -15.31 8.53 -18.78
CA PHE A 428 -15.45 8.87 -17.36
C PHE A 428 -14.27 8.30 -16.56
N GLY A 429 -14.04 8.86 -15.37
CA GLY A 429 -12.96 8.45 -14.47
C GLY A 429 -13.33 7.31 -13.52
N THR A 430 -12.46 7.08 -12.52
CA THR A 430 -12.72 6.13 -11.41
C THR A 430 -12.73 4.65 -11.79
N VAL A 431 -12.11 4.32 -12.93
CA VAL A 431 -11.90 2.94 -13.37
C VAL A 431 -10.57 2.43 -12.80
N ALA A 432 -10.58 1.26 -12.16
CA ALA A 432 -9.38 0.66 -11.58
C ALA A 432 -8.28 0.48 -12.64
N GLY A 433 -7.09 1.01 -12.40
CA GLY A 433 -5.94 0.89 -13.32
C GLY A 433 -5.96 1.81 -14.54
N SER A 434 -6.95 2.71 -14.66
CA SER A 434 -7.01 3.68 -15.75
C SER A 434 -6.12 4.92 -15.50
N VAL A 435 -5.86 5.66 -16.58
CA VAL A 435 -5.16 6.93 -16.62
C VAL A 435 -6.02 7.92 -17.40
N LYS A 436 -6.25 9.11 -16.84
CA LYS A 436 -6.86 10.22 -17.58
C LYS A 436 -5.88 10.71 -18.63
N VAL A 437 -6.32 10.90 -19.85
CA VAL A 437 -5.54 11.47 -20.95
C VAL A 437 -6.28 12.71 -21.43
N ALA A 438 -5.69 13.88 -21.20
CA ALA A 438 -6.31 15.16 -21.52
C ALA A 438 -5.52 15.88 -22.62
N PHE A 439 -6.17 16.19 -23.73
CA PHE A 439 -5.60 17.00 -24.81
C PHE A 439 -6.00 18.47 -24.61
N GLY A 440 -5.03 19.38 -24.73
CA GLY A 440 -5.22 20.81 -24.53
C GLY A 440 -4.71 21.63 -25.70
N ARG A 441 -5.33 22.79 -25.92
CA ARG A 441 -4.89 23.84 -26.85
C ARG A 441 -4.57 25.10 -26.08
N SER A 442 -3.48 25.77 -26.45
CA SER A 442 -3.08 27.05 -25.84
C SER A 442 -4.15 28.12 -26.06
N LEU A 443 -4.34 28.98 -25.05
CA LEU A 443 -5.20 30.16 -25.13
C LEU A 443 -4.54 31.33 -25.87
N GLN A 444 -3.21 31.32 -26.00
CA GLN A 444 -2.41 32.42 -26.55
C GLN A 444 -1.77 32.10 -27.91
N GLY A 445 -1.99 30.90 -28.45
CA GLY A 445 -1.43 30.47 -29.73
C GLY A 445 -1.87 29.08 -30.18
N GLU A 446 -1.20 28.55 -31.21
CA GLU A 446 -1.53 27.27 -31.86
C GLU A 446 -0.73 26.08 -31.30
N SER A 447 -0.43 26.10 -30.00
CA SER A 447 0.29 24.99 -29.35
C SER A 447 -0.66 23.99 -28.69
N TYR A 448 -0.29 22.72 -28.72
CA TYR A 448 -1.05 21.60 -28.19
C TYR A 448 -0.24 20.80 -27.17
N ILE A 449 -0.92 20.34 -26.12
CA ILE A 449 -0.35 19.47 -25.09
C ILE A 449 -1.25 18.26 -24.83
N CYS A 450 -0.66 17.17 -24.34
CA CYS A 450 -1.40 16.02 -23.86
C CYS A 450 -0.80 15.56 -22.54
N LEU A 451 -1.64 15.48 -21.51
CA LEU A 451 -1.23 15.29 -20.12
C LEU A 451 -1.89 14.02 -19.54
N PRO A 452 -1.11 13.09 -18.96
CA PRO A 452 -1.64 11.91 -18.28
C PRO A 452 -1.87 12.17 -16.78
N ASP A 453 -3.08 11.91 -16.28
CA ASP A 453 -3.49 12.04 -14.86
C ASP A 453 -3.32 13.46 -14.26
N GLN A 454 -3.37 14.51 -15.08
CA GLN A 454 -3.18 15.91 -14.63
C GLN A 454 -4.41 16.78 -14.88
N PRO A 455 -4.63 17.83 -14.08
CA PRO A 455 -5.40 18.99 -14.51
C PRO A 455 -4.83 19.58 -15.80
N MET A 456 -5.66 20.26 -16.59
CA MET A 456 -5.15 21.00 -17.74
C MET A 456 -4.19 22.12 -17.29
N ALA A 457 -3.06 22.27 -17.98
CA ALA A 457 -2.06 23.26 -17.61
C ALA A 457 -2.61 24.70 -17.70
N PRO A 458 -2.20 25.63 -16.81
CA PRO A 458 -2.54 27.04 -16.92
C PRO A 458 -2.20 27.60 -18.32
N GLY A 459 -3.11 28.39 -18.89
CA GLY A 459 -2.94 28.91 -20.25
C GLY A 459 -3.36 27.93 -21.36
N PHE A 460 -3.84 26.74 -21.03
CA PHE A 460 -4.43 25.77 -21.97
C PHE A 460 -5.90 25.52 -21.65
N LYS A 461 -6.68 25.29 -22.71
CA LYS A 461 -8.07 24.84 -22.62
C LYS A 461 -8.15 23.38 -23.05
N ALA A 462 -8.84 22.56 -22.25
CA ALA A 462 -9.12 21.17 -22.62
C ALA A 462 -9.95 21.10 -23.90
N VAL A 463 -9.47 20.28 -24.83
CA VAL A 463 -10.13 19.96 -26.09
C VAL A 463 -10.89 18.66 -25.95
N SER A 464 -10.26 17.68 -25.31
CA SER A 464 -10.86 16.38 -25.02
C SER A 464 -10.21 15.74 -23.82
N GLU A 465 -10.99 14.90 -23.14
CA GLU A 465 -10.53 14.03 -22.06
C GLU A 465 -11.12 12.63 -22.29
N LEU A 466 -10.29 11.62 -22.04
CA LEU A 466 -10.66 10.21 -22.06
C LEU A 466 -9.83 9.44 -21.03
N TRP A 467 -10.25 8.23 -20.69
CA TRP A 467 -9.54 7.36 -19.76
C TRP A 467 -9.19 6.04 -20.43
N GLY A 468 -7.89 5.78 -20.58
CA GLY A 468 -7.35 4.51 -21.05
C GLY A 468 -6.67 3.74 -19.91
N MET A 469 -6.15 2.54 -20.18
CA MET A 469 -5.45 1.73 -19.18
C MET A 469 -3.95 2.06 -19.13
N LYS A 470 -3.35 2.07 -17.94
CA LYS A 470 -1.90 2.27 -17.77
C LYS A 470 -1.06 1.13 -18.35
N LYS A 471 -1.65 -0.07 -18.42
CA LYS A 471 -1.05 -1.30 -18.93
C LYS A 471 -2.06 -2.04 -19.78
N ALA A 472 -1.59 -2.82 -20.75
CA ALA A 472 -2.44 -3.72 -21.51
C ALA A 472 -3.21 -4.64 -20.55
N THR A 473 -4.54 -4.57 -20.58
CA THR A 473 -5.42 -5.25 -19.63
C THR A 473 -6.64 -5.81 -20.35
N GLY A 474 -6.69 -7.13 -20.51
CA GLY A 474 -7.82 -7.80 -21.18
C GLY A 474 -8.05 -7.26 -22.58
N SER A 475 -9.28 -6.83 -22.84
CA SER A 475 -9.69 -6.17 -24.08
C SER A 475 -9.03 -4.79 -24.31
N PHE A 476 -8.56 -4.12 -23.26
CA PHE A 476 -7.82 -2.85 -23.37
C PHE A 476 -6.33 -3.08 -23.63
N ASN A 477 -6.00 -3.49 -24.84
CA ASN A 477 -4.63 -3.90 -25.21
C ASN A 477 -4.05 -3.15 -26.42
N LYS A 478 -4.78 -2.20 -27.00
CA LYS A 478 -4.29 -1.41 -28.15
C LYS A 478 -3.49 -0.22 -27.63
N PRO A 479 -2.17 -0.14 -27.90
CA PRO A 479 -1.35 0.95 -27.40
C PRO A 479 -1.60 2.25 -28.19
N ILE A 480 -1.54 3.36 -27.47
CA ILE A 480 -1.42 4.70 -28.04
C ILE A 480 -0.21 5.37 -27.39
N HIS A 481 0.79 5.67 -28.22
CA HIS A 481 2.01 6.36 -27.82
C HIS A 481 1.85 7.85 -28.07
N VAL A 482 2.06 8.65 -27.02
CA VAL A 482 2.01 10.11 -27.10
C VAL A 482 3.43 10.65 -27.23
N LEU A 483 3.69 11.34 -28.34
CA LEU A 483 4.99 11.92 -28.65
C LEU A 483 4.88 13.45 -28.72
N PRO A 484 5.54 14.19 -27.81
CA PRO A 484 5.61 15.63 -27.90
C PRO A 484 6.61 16.03 -28.99
N VAL A 485 6.31 17.12 -29.70
CA VAL A 485 7.26 17.79 -30.60
C VAL A 485 7.45 19.22 -30.09
N PRO A 486 8.26 19.42 -29.02
CA PRO A 486 8.29 20.69 -28.28
C PRO A 486 8.67 21.88 -29.15
N GLN A 487 9.62 21.69 -30.08
CA GLN A 487 10.09 22.75 -30.99
C GLN A 487 8.98 23.30 -31.89
N ALA A 488 7.96 22.49 -32.18
CA ALA A 488 6.83 22.86 -33.01
C ALA A 488 5.56 23.10 -32.19
N GLY A 489 5.59 22.87 -30.87
CA GLY A 489 4.43 23.01 -30.00
C GLY A 489 3.27 22.07 -30.35
N VAL A 490 3.54 20.89 -30.91
CA VAL A 490 2.50 19.93 -31.35
C VAL A 490 2.70 18.55 -30.76
N ILE A 491 1.70 17.70 -30.96
CA ILE A 491 1.66 16.32 -30.47
C ILE A 491 1.56 15.38 -31.66
N ARG A 492 2.23 14.24 -31.56
CA ARG A 492 2.08 13.10 -32.46
C ARG A 492 1.56 11.90 -31.69
N LEU A 493 0.75 11.09 -32.36
CA LEU A 493 0.27 9.82 -31.86
C LEU A 493 0.81 8.70 -32.75
N SER A 494 1.24 7.61 -32.13
CA SER A 494 1.51 6.34 -32.83
C SER A 494 0.68 5.23 -32.19
N THR A 495 0.18 4.33 -33.04
CA THR A 495 -0.55 3.11 -32.64
C THR A 495 0.26 1.85 -32.90
N ASP A 496 1.58 2.00 -33.10
CA ASP A 496 2.48 0.88 -33.33
C ASP A 496 2.54 -0.01 -32.08
N GLN A 497 2.88 -1.28 -32.26
CA GLN A 497 3.01 -2.22 -31.12
C GLN A 497 4.18 -1.87 -30.20
N GLN A 498 5.21 -1.21 -30.72
CA GLN A 498 6.38 -0.77 -29.98
C GLN A 498 6.41 0.74 -29.87
N ALA A 499 6.71 1.23 -28.66
CA ALA A 499 6.83 2.66 -28.40
C ALA A 499 7.98 3.27 -29.22
N PRO A 500 7.72 4.27 -30.09
CA PRO A 500 8.79 4.93 -30.80
C PRO A 500 9.71 5.70 -29.84
N GLY A 501 10.96 5.95 -30.27
CA GLY A 501 11.89 6.78 -29.52
C GLY A 501 11.32 8.18 -29.26
N GLY A 502 11.46 8.68 -28.02
CA GLY A 502 10.91 9.97 -27.62
C GLY A 502 9.43 9.94 -27.18
N THR A 503 8.83 8.76 -27.04
CA THR A 503 7.51 8.60 -26.41
C THR A 503 7.52 9.19 -24.99
N LEU A 504 6.58 10.09 -24.72
CA LEU A 504 6.40 10.69 -23.40
C LEU A 504 5.67 9.73 -22.46
N PHE A 505 4.58 9.14 -22.93
CA PHE A 505 3.87 8.07 -22.23
C PHE A 505 3.04 7.22 -23.21
N THR A 506 2.65 6.05 -22.73
CA THR A 506 1.77 5.11 -23.43
C THR A 506 0.55 4.85 -22.56
N PHE A 507 -0.61 4.77 -23.19
CA PHE A 507 -1.83 4.24 -22.58
C PHE A 507 -2.50 3.24 -23.52
N TYR A 508 -3.39 2.42 -23.00
CA TYR A 508 -4.03 1.34 -23.74
C TYR A 508 -5.53 1.57 -23.86
N THR A 509 -6.05 1.32 -25.04
CA THR A 509 -7.48 1.44 -25.37
C THR A 509 -8.00 0.08 -25.80
N LYS A 510 -9.32 -0.04 -25.92
CA LYS A 510 -10.00 -1.28 -26.26
C LYS A 510 -9.87 -1.64 -27.74
#